data_AF-A0A528M6W3-F1
#
_entry.id   AF-A0A528M6W3-F1
#
_cell.length_a   1.000
_cell.length_b   1.000
_cell.length_c   1.000
_cell.angle_alpha   90.00
_cell.angle_beta   90.00
_cell.angle_gamma   90.00
#
_symmetry.space_group_name_H-M   'P 1'
#
loop_
_entity.id
_entity.type
_entity.pdbx_description
1 polymer ?
#
loop_
_entity_poly.entity_id
_entity_poly.type
_entity_poly.pdbx_seq_one_letter_code
_entity_poly.pdbx_strand_id
1 'polypeptide(L)'
;MTTIHERPNRASPSEAGSFVEEFDRLEQDREDQIRALDAEFKVKKRAIQKAINEDQKEILEDAKKHGVNKGVIRAIVDAQKLKRKAEAMIERADGKVDGLEDDDREFAVDIRTALGDDFAGFGLGAAAVEREEGDDDKQDETTAAVVAAVKGSMTDEEWKAAGGQAH
;
A
#
# COMPACT_ATOMS: atom_id res chain seq x y z
N MET A 1 53.19 -27.17 13.80
CA MET A 1 53.00 -26.74 12.41
C MET A 1 52.33 -25.38 12.43
N THR A 2 52.98 -24.36 11.89
CA THR A 2 52.48 -22.98 11.89
C THR A 2 51.43 -22.85 10.80
N THR A 3 50.19 -22.54 11.16
CA THR A 3 49.10 -22.28 10.21
C THR A 3 49.35 -20.93 9.56
N ILE A 4 49.85 -20.93 8.32
CA ILE A 4 49.99 -19.70 7.53
C ILE A 4 48.57 -19.26 7.15
N HIS A 5 48.08 -18.17 7.74
CA HIS A 5 46.86 -17.54 7.28
C HIS A 5 47.16 -16.84 5.95
N GLU A 6 46.76 -17.48 4.85
CA GLU A 6 46.81 -16.87 3.53
C GLU A 6 46.01 -15.56 3.58
N ARG A 7 46.63 -14.47 3.11
CA ARG A 7 45.95 -13.16 3.07
C ARG A 7 44.68 -13.31 2.20
N PRO A 8 43.56 -12.67 2.59
CA PRO A 8 42.28 -12.83 1.89
C PRO A 8 42.34 -12.48 0.40
N ASN A 9 43.15 -11.47 0.04
CA ASN A 9 43.36 -11.06 -1.34
C ASN A 9 44.69 -11.61 -1.87
N ARG A 10 44.60 -12.48 -2.88
CA ARG A 10 45.73 -13.15 -3.53
C ARG A 10 46.08 -12.58 -4.91
N ALA A 11 45.16 -11.83 -5.50
CA ALA A 11 45.37 -11.15 -6.78
C ALA A 11 46.36 -10.00 -6.63
N SER A 12 47.18 -9.78 -7.65
CA SER A 12 47.99 -8.57 -7.77
C SER A 12 47.07 -7.34 -7.94
N PRO A 13 47.56 -6.12 -7.63
CA PRO A 13 46.77 -4.89 -7.82
C PRO A 13 46.25 -4.69 -9.25
N SER A 14 47.00 -5.13 -10.27
CA SER A 14 46.56 -5.06 -11.67
C SER A 14 45.44 -6.05 -11.99
N GLU A 15 45.53 -7.28 -11.47
CA GLU A 15 44.47 -8.27 -11.64
C GLU A 15 43.20 -7.82 -10.92
N ALA A 16 43.33 -7.33 -9.68
CA ALA A 16 42.21 -6.74 -8.93
C ALA A 16 41.58 -5.54 -9.66
N GLY A 17 42.40 -4.68 -10.27
CA GLY A 17 41.95 -3.54 -11.09
C GLY A 17 41.07 -3.96 -12.26
N SER A 18 41.44 -5.03 -12.99
CA SER A 18 40.63 -5.52 -14.12
C SER A 18 39.24 -6.00 -13.71
N PHE A 19 39.08 -6.57 -12.52
CA PHE A 19 37.76 -6.95 -12.00
C PHE A 19 36.91 -5.72 -11.65
N VAL A 20 37.54 -4.66 -11.11
CA VAL A 20 36.84 -3.40 -10.80
C VAL A 20 36.38 -2.72 -12.07
N GLU A 21 37.23 -2.64 -13.10
CA GLU A 21 36.88 -2.05 -14.41
C GLU A 21 35.74 -2.81 -15.09
N GLU A 22 35.80 -4.14 -15.12
CA GLU A 22 34.75 -4.96 -15.71
C GLU A 22 33.42 -4.83 -14.94
N PHE A 23 33.48 -4.79 -13.61
CA PHE A 23 32.30 -4.60 -12.79
C PHE A 23 31.68 -3.22 -12.98
N ASP A 24 32.49 -2.16 -13.04
CA ASP A 24 32.04 -0.80 -13.33
C ASP A 24 31.39 -0.70 -14.71
N ARG A 25 31.96 -1.36 -15.73
CA ARG A 25 31.33 -1.44 -17.06
C ARG A 25 29.94 -2.07 -17.00
N LEU A 26 29.80 -3.19 -16.27
CA LEU A 26 28.51 -3.86 -16.11
C LEU A 26 27.49 -3.01 -15.33
N GLU A 27 27.94 -2.25 -14.33
CA GLU A 27 27.09 -1.31 -13.59
C GLU A 27 26.60 -0.17 -14.50
N GLN A 28 27.49 0.41 -15.31
CA GLN A 28 27.14 1.43 -16.30
C GLN A 28 26.15 0.89 -17.34
N ASP A 29 26.40 -0.32 -17.89
CA ASP A 29 25.50 -0.98 -18.83
C ASP A 29 24.11 -1.20 -18.22
N ARG A 30 24.05 -1.61 -16.93
CA ARG A 30 22.79 -1.79 -16.20
C ARG A 30 22.04 -0.46 -16.05
N GLU A 31 22.73 0.61 -15.67
CA GLU A 31 22.12 1.94 -15.52
C GLU A 31 21.58 2.48 -16.84
N ASP A 32 22.32 2.29 -17.93
CA ASP A 32 21.92 2.72 -19.27
C ASP A 32 20.69 1.95 -19.76
N GLN A 33 20.63 0.64 -19.53
CA GLN A 33 19.46 -0.17 -19.85
C GLN A 33 18.22 0.24 -19.06
N ILE A 34 18.36 0.48 -17.74
CA ILE A 34 17.26 0.97 -16.91
C ILE A 34 16.77 2.34 -17.40
N ARG A 35 17.71 3.24 -17.71
CA ARG A 35 17.38 4.58 -18.21
C ARG A 35 16.63 4.53 -19.55
N ALA A 36 17.07 3.67 -20.47
CA ALA A 36 16.42 3.46 -21.75
C ALA A 36 14.99 2.92 -21.57
N LEU A 37 14.81 1.90 -20.72
CA LEU A 37 13.50 1.34 -20.40
C LEU A 37 12.56 2.39 -19.79
N ASP A 38 13.05 3.22 -18.88
CA ASP A 38 12.28 4.31 -18.29
C ASP A 38 11.84 5.35 -19.33
N ALA A 39 12.73 5.71 -20.25
CA ALA A 39 12.42 6.63 -21.34
C ALA A 39 11.33 6.05 -22.25
N GLU A 40 11.48 4.80 -22.67
CA GLU A 40 10.47 4.09 -23.46
C GLU A 40 9.13 3.99 -22.74
N PHE A 41 9.15 3.61 -21.46
CA PHE A 41 7.95 3.50 -20.65
C PHE A 41 7.23 4.85 -20.56
N LYS A 42 7.96 5.94 -20.34
CA LYS A 42 7.40 7.29 -20.32
C LYS A 42 6.76 7.67 -21.65
N VAL A 43 7.40 7.36 -22.78
CA VAL A 43 6.86 7.63 -24.12
C VAL A 43 5.59 6.82 -24.36
N LYS A 44 5.63 5.50 -24.12
CA LYS A 44 4.46 4.60 -24.27
C LYS A 44 3.31 5.03 -23.38
N LYS A 45 3.59 5.35 -22.11
CA LYS A 45 2.60 5.87 -21.14
C LYS A 45 1.92 7.15 -21.64
N ARG A 46 2.70 8.12 -22.16
CA ARG A 46 2.15 9.37 -22.72
C ARG A 46 1.30 9.11 -23.96
N ALA A 47 1.72 8.21 -24.84
CA ALA A 47 0.98 7.87 -26.06
C ALA A 47 -0.38 7.26 -25.72
N ILE A 48 -0.42 6.28 -24.80
CA ILE A 48 -1.67 5.67 -24.33
C ILE A 48 -2.60 6.72 -23.70
N GLN A 49 -2.07 7.57 -22.82
CA GLN A 49 -2.86 8.63 -22.19
C GLN A 49 -3.44 9.59 -23.23
N LYS A 50 -2.65 10.00 -24.22
CA LYS A 50 -3.12 10.91 -25.27
C LYS A 50 -4.27 10.30 -26.07
N ALA A 51 -4.11 9.06 -26.55
CA ALA A 51 -5.14 8.38 -27.34
C ALA A 51 -6.45 8.22 -26.55
N ILE A 52 -6.37 7.69 -25.33
CA ILE A 52 -7.57 7.46 -24.51
C ILE A 52 -8.24 8.78 -24.08
N ASN A 53 -7.48 9.83 -23.81
CA ASN A 53 -8.06 11.13 -23.46
C ASN A 53 -8.83 11.76 -24.63
N GLU A 54 -8.39 11.50 -25.86
CA GLU A 54 -9.09 11.95 -27.07
C GLU A 54 -10.43 11.22 -27.21
N ASP A 55 -10.43 9.89 -27.14
CA ASP A 55 -11.66 9.07 -27.17
C ASP A 55 -12.64 9.44 -26.04
N GLN A 56 -12.13 9.63 -24.82
CA GLN A 56 -12.95 10.04 -23.68
C GLN A 56 -13.58 11.41 -23.89
N LYS A 57 -12.87 12.34 -24.55
CA LYS A 57 -13.41 13.66 -24.86
C LYS A 57 -14.58 13.54 -25.83
N GLU A 58 -14.47 12.74 -26.88
CA GLU A 58 -15.55 12.50 -27.84
C GLU A 58 -16.80 11.94 -27.16
N ILE A 59 -16.64 10.89 -26.34
CA ILE A 59 -17.75 10.30 -25.57
C ILE A 59 -18.41 11.33 -24.65
N LEU A 60 -17.62 12.17 -23.97
CA LEU A 60 -18.15 13.19 -23.08
C LEU A 60 -18.88 14.31 -23.84
N GLU A 61 -18.42 14.69 -25.04
CA GLU A 61 -19.15 15.63 -25.89
C GLU A 61 -20.47 15.05 -26.38
N ASP A 62 -20.50 13.78 -26.78
CA ASP A 62 -21.72 13.11 -27.21
C ASP A 62 -22.72 12.95 -26.04
N ALA A 63 -22.23 12.53 -24.88
CA ALA A 63 -23.06 12.47 -23.67
C ALA A 63 -23.69 13.83 -23.34
N LYS A 64 -22.93 14.92 -23.52
CA LYS A 64 -23.45 16.28 -23.36
C LYS A 64 -24.54 16.62 -24.39
N LYS A 65 -24.39 16.21 -25.66
CA LYS A 65 -25.45 16.38 -26.69
C LYS A 65 -26.75 15.67 -26.30
N HIS A 66 -26.63 14.57 -25.57
CA HIS A 66 -27.77 13.82 -25.02
C HIS A 66 -28.24 14.30 -23.64
N GLY A 67 -27.75 15.45 -23.15
CA GLY A 67 -28.20 16.06 -21.89
C GLY A 67 -27.55 15.48 -20.63
N VAL A 68 -26.52 14.64 -20.75
CA VAL A 68 -25.80 14.08 -19.60
C VAL A 68 -24.63 14.98 -19.21
N ASN A 69 -24.54 15.35 -17.94
CA ASN A 69 -23.44 16.17 -17.44
C ASN A 69 -22.13 15.36 -17.37
N LYS A 70 -21.07 15.87 -18.02
CA LYS A 70 -19.73 15.27 -18.03
C LYS A 70 -19.16 15.01 -16.64
N GLY A 71 -19.44 15.90 -15.68
CA GLY A 71 -18.98 15.76 -14.29
C GLY A 71 -19.58 14.55 -13.59
N VAL A 72 -20.86 14.23 -13.87
CA VAL A 72 -21.53 13.05 -13.32
C VAL A 72 -20.89 11.76 -13.84
N ILE A 73 -20.62 11.69 -15.15
CA ILE A 73 -19.94 10.53 -15.76
C ILE A 73 -18.56 10.32 -15.12
N ARG A 74 -17.76 11.39 -14.98
CA ARG A 74 -16.43 11.32 -14.36
C ARG A 74 -16.50 10.82 -12.91
N ALA A 75 -17.40 11.37 -12.10
CA ALA A 75 -17.55 10.97 -10.70
C ALA A 75 -17.93 9.49 -10.57
N ILE A 76 -18.85 9.00 -11.39
CA ILE A 76 -19.24 7.57 -11.40
C ILE A 76 -18.05 6.69 -11.79
N VAL A 77 -17.33 7.04 -12.86
CA VAL A 77 -16.17 6.27 -13.33
C VAL A 77 -15.03 6.29 -12.30
N ASP A 78 -14.81 7.40 -11.61
CA ASP A 78 -13.82 7.51 -10.53
C ASP A 78 -14.19 6.63 -9.33
N ALA A 79 -15.46 6.60 -8.92
CA ALA A 79 -15.94 5.69 -7.89
C ALA A 79 -15.77 4.21 -8.30
N GLN A 80 -16.10 3.86 -9.54
CA GLN A 80 -15.89 2.50 -10.08
C GLN A 80 -14.41 2.13 -10.14
N LYS A 81 -13.52 3.09 -10.43
CA LYS A 81 -12.08 2.89 -10.41
C LYS A 81 -11.57 2.59 -9.01
N LEU A 82 -12.09 3.27 -7.98
CA LEU A 82 -11.77 2.96 -6.59
C LEU A 82 -12.23 1.55 -6.22
N LYS A 83 -13.43 1.14 -6.62
CA LYS A 83 -13.94 -0.22 -6.39
C LYS A 83 -13.03 -1.29 -7.02
N ARG A 84 -12.66 -1.15 -8.29
CA ARG A 84 -11.74 -2.09 -8.97
C ARG A 84 -10.37 -2.16 -8.30
N LYS A 85 -9.87 -1.04 -7.78
CA LYS A 85 -8.61 -1.03 -7.03
C LYS A 85 -8.75 -1.79 -5.71
N ALA A 86 -9.85 -1.60 -4.99
CA ALA A 86 -10.13 -2.33 -3.76
C ALA A 86 -10.24 -3.84 -4.04
N GLU A 87 -10.98 -4.23 -5.09
CA GLU A 87 -11.09 -5.64 -5.53
C GLU A 87 -9.71 -6.25 -5.85
N ALA A 88 -8.87 -5.55 -6.61
CA ALA A 88 -7.51 -6.02 -6.92
C ALA A 88 -6.58 -6.07 -5.69
N MET A 89 -6.82 -5.21 -4.70
CA MET A 89 -6.10 -5.27 -3.42
C MET A 89 -6.55 -6.44 -2.56
N ILE A 90 -7.84 -6.74 -2.53
CA ILE A 90 -8.42 -7.92 -1.87
C ILE A 90 -7.84 -9.19 -2.50
N GLU A 91 -7.87 -9.31 -3.83
CA GLU A 91 -7.30 -10.46 -4.54
C GLU A 91 -5.81 -10.65 -4.25
N ARG A 92 -5.02 -9.56 -4.24
CA ARG A 92 -3.61 -9.61 -3.84
C ARG A 92 -3.43 -10.02 -2.39
N ALA A 93 -4.32 -9.60 -1.49
CA ALA A 93 -4.25 -9.95 -0.08
C ALA A 93 -4.59 -11.42 0.14
N ASP A 94 -5.59 -11.95 -0.55
CA ASP A 94 -5.93 -13.38 -0.53
C ASP A 94 -4.75 -14.24 -1.03
N GLY A 95 -4.12 -13.83 -2.13
CA GLY A 95 -2.94 -14.53 -2.68
C GLY A 95 -1.68 -14.46 -1.79
N LYS A 96 -1.63 -13.65 -0.73
CA LYS A 96 -0.50 -13.66 0.21
C LYS A 96 -0.51 -14.87 1.13
N VAL A 97 -1.68 -15.46 1.38
CA VAL A 97 -1.83 -16.65 2.22
C VAL A 97 -1.38 -17.90 1.45
N ASP A 98 -1.44 -17.87 0.12
CA ASP A 98 -1.04 -18.98 -0.76
C ASP A 98 0.48 -19.26 -0.80
N GLY A 99 1.31 -18.35 -0.27
CA GLY A 99 2.75 -18.55 -0.16
C GLY A 99 3.21 -19.19 1.16
N LEU A 100 2.29 -19.53 2.05
CA LEU A 100 2.57 -20.18 3.33
C LEU A 100 2.64 -21.71 3.15
N GLU A 101 3.39 -22.37 4.03
CA GLU A 101 3.34 -23.84 4.14
C GLU A 101 1.93 -24.30 4.54
N ASP A 102 1.53 -25.51 4.18
CA ASP A 102 0.12 -25.95 4.26
C ASP A 102 -0.49 -25.78 5.66
N ASP A 103 0.26 -26.06 6.72
CA ASP A 103 -0.17 -25.92 8.12
C ASP A 103 -0.36 -24.44 8.53
N ASP A 104 0.55 -23.55 8.09
CA ASP A 104 0.47 -22.11 8.35
C ASP A 104 -0.64 -21.44 7.53
N ARG A 105 -0.92 -21.98 6.34
CA ARG A 105 -2.02 -21.55 5.47
C ARG A 105 -3.37 -21.88 6.10
N GLU A 106 -3.54 -23.09 6.63
CA GLU A 106 -4.77 -23.50 7.34
C GLU A 106 -5.00 -22.60 8.56
N PHE A 107 -3.97 -22.37 9.37
CA PHE A 107 -4.04 -21.47 10.52
C PHE A 107 -4.37 -20.01 10.15
N ALA A 108 -3.79 -19.50 9.05
CA ALA A 108 -4.09 -18.15 8.57
C ALA A 108 -5.53 -18.02 8.04
N VAL A 109 -6.07 -19.06 7.41
CA VAL A 109 -7.49 -19.11 6.99
C VAL A 109 -8.42 -19.14 8.20
N ASP A 110 -8.06 -19.88 9.25
CA ASP A 110 -8.82 -19.92 10.50
C ASP A 110 -8.81 -18.57 11.22
N ILE A 111 -7.66 -17.90 11.30
CA ILE A 111 -7.55 -16.53 11.84
C ILE A 111 -8.43 -15.58 11.03
N ARG A 112 -8.37 -15.62 9.69
CA ARG A 112 -9.21 -14.77 8.83
C ARG A 112 -10.70 -15.03 9.08
N THR A 113 -11.09 -16.29 9.23
CA THR A 113 -12.47 -16.69 9.49
C THR A 113 -12.95 -16.22 10.87
N ALA A 114 -12.09 -16.30 11.89
CA ALA A 114 -12.37 -15.81 13.23
C ALA A 114 -12.46 -14.28 13.31
N LEU A 115 -11.68 -13.57 12.48
CA LEU A 115 -11.71 -12.10 12.38
C LEU A 115 -12.94 -11.57 11.62
N GLY A 116 -13.67 -12.39 10.86
CA GLY A 116 -14.90 -11.98 10.17
C GLY A 116 -14.71 -10.83 9.15
N ASP A 117 -15.80 -10.12 8.83
CA ASP A 117 -15.82 -9.06 7.81
C ASP A 117 -15.56 -7.64 8.36
N ASP A 118 -15.56 -7.45 9.68
CA ASP A 118 -15.41 -6.15 10.34
C ASP A 118 -14.05 -5.99 11.01
N PHE A 119 -13.00 -5.85 10.19
CA PHE A 119 -11.63 -5.61 10.65
C PHE A 119 -11.44 -4.29 11.38
N ALA A 120 -12.36 -3.32 11.21
CA ALA A 120 -12.27 -2.02 11.86
C ALA A 120 -12.77 -2.04 13.32
N GLY A 121 -13.60 -3.03 13.67
CA GLY A 121 -14.13 -3.23 15.02
C GLY A 121 -13.18 -3.97 15.99
N PHE A 122 -12.19 -4.70 15.47
CA PHE A 122 -11.17 -5.34 16.31
C PHE A 122 -10.10 -4.32 16.69
N GLY A 123 -10.23 -3.75 17.89
CA GLY A 123 -9.12 -3.05 18.54
C GLY A 123 -7.87 -3.94 18.48
N LEU A 124 -6.79 -3.42 17.90
CA LEU A 124 -5.52 -4.13 17.74
C LEU A 124 -5.10 -4.75 19.09
N GLY A 125 -5.24 -6.07 19.22
CA GLY A 125 -4.82 -6.81 20.42
C GLY A 125 -5.92 -7.29 21.38
N ALA A 126 -7.22 -7.15 21.08
CA ALA A 126 -8.28 -7.60 21.99
C ALA A 126 -8.17 -9.09 22.41
N ALA A 127 -7.69 -9.96 21.53
CA ALA A 127 -7.48 -11.39 21.86
C ALA A 127 -6.21 -11.66 22.70
N ALA A 128 -5.29 -10.71 22.82
CA ALA A 128 -4.04 -10.87 23.58
C ALA A 128 -4.19 -10.52 25.07
N VAL A 129 -5.31 -9.92 25.48
CA VAL A 129 -5.51 -9.40 26.86
C VAL A 129 -6.42 -10.29 27.71
N GLU A 130 -7.25 -11.17 27.13
CA GLU A 130 -8.15 -12.00 27.96
C GLU A 130 -7.46 -13.16 28.72
N ARG A 131 -6.13 -13.34 28.60
CA ARG A 131 -5.43 -14.46 29.27
C ARG A 131 -4.72 -14.09 30.57
N GLU A 132 -4.63 -12.82 30.95
CA GLU A 132 -4.16 -12.41 32.28
C GLU A 132 -4.96 -11.20 32.78
N GLU A 133 -5.74 -11.41 33.86
CA GLU A 133 -6.27 -10.38 34.77
C GLU A 133 -7.38 -9.46 34.17
N GLY A 134 -8.64 -9.45 34.61
CA GLY A 134 -9.09 -9.44 36.00
C GLY A 134 -9.08 -8.02 36.60
N ASP A 135 -9.72 -7.01 35.99
CA ASP A 135 -10.50 -5.97 36.70
C ASP A 135 -11.25 -5.04 35.71
N ASP A 136 -12.53 -4.80 35.98
CA ASP A 136 -13.41 -3.88 35.27
C ASP A 136 -13.08 -2.41 35.58
N ASP A 137 -13.54 -1.51 34.68
CA ASP A 137 -13.75 -0.07 34.87
C ASP A 137 -12.55 0.87 35.00
N LYS A 138 -11.85 1.13 33.88
CA LYS A 138 -11.26 2.46 33.60
C LYS A 138 -11.42 2.85 32.14
N GLN A 139 -11.99 4.04 31.89
CA GLN A 139 -11.96 4.69 30.59
C GLN A 139 -10.51 4.77 30.09
N ASP A 140 -10.23 4.08 28.99
CA ASP A 140 -8.93 3.99 28.34
C ASP A 140 -8.35 5.38 28.02
N GLU A 141 -7.12 5.64 28.47
CA GLU A 141 -6.37 6.88 28.26
C GLU A 141 -6.25 7.24 26.76
N THR A 142 -6.26 6.23 25.90
CA THR A 142 -6.22 6.38 24.45
C THR A 142 -7.53 6.96 23.92
N THR A 143 -8.67 6.50 24.47
CA THR A 143 -9.99 7.04 24.12
C THR A 143 -10.13 8.49 24.58
N ALA A 144 -9.60 8.83 25.76
CA ALA A 144 -9.56 10.21 26.24
C ALA A 144 -8.70 11.12 25.33
N ALA A 145 -7.56 10.63 24.85
CA ALA A 145 -6.69 11.36 23.93
C ALA A 145 -7.34 11.61 22.56
N VAL A 146 -8.05 10.62 22.02
CA VAL A 146 -8.79 10.75 20.75
C VAL A 146 -9.96 11.74 20.89
N VAL A 147 -10.74 11.65 21.98
CA VAL A 147 -11.82 12.60 22.25
C VAL A 147 -11.28 14.03 22.42
N ALA A 148 -10.13 14.20 23.08
CA ALA A 148 -9.49 15.50 23.23
C ALA A 148 -8.97 16.05 21.89
N ALA A 149 -8.40 15.20 21.02
CA ALA A 149 -7.94 15.60 19.70
C ALA A 149 -9.09 16.01 18.78
N VAL A 150 -10.20 15.26 18.79
CA VAL A 150 -11.39 15.58 18.00
C VAL A 150 -12.04 16.87 18.51
N LYS A 151 -12.18 17.03 19.83
CA LYS A 151 -12.72 18.26 20.41
C LYS A 151 -11.83 19.48 20.16
N GLY A 152 -10.51 19.32 20.15
CA GLY A 152 -9.57 20.39 19.81
C GLY A 152 -9.61 20.83 18.33
N SER A 153 -10.16 19.99 17.45
CA SER A 153 -10.29 20.26 16.02
C SER A 153 -11.63 20.88 15.61
N MET A 154 -12.55 21.06 16.57
CA MET A 154 -13.91 21.56 16.33
C MET A 154 -14.24 22.69 17.30
N THR A 155 -15.18 23.55 16.90
CA THR A 155 -15.74 24.54 17.83
C THR A 155 -16.71 23.87 18.81
N ASP A 156 -16.87 24.45 20.00
CA ASP A 156 -17.79 23.92 21.03
C ASP A 156 -19.25 23.79 20.53
N GLU A 157 -19.63 24.59 19.54
CA GLU A 157 -20.94 24.57 18.89
C GLU A 157 -21.10 23.36 17.95
N GLU A 158 -20.05 23.01 17.20
CA GLU A 158 -20.01 21.82 16.34
C GLU A 158 -20.00 20.54 17.16
N TRP A 159 -19.29 20.53 18.30
CA TRP A 159 -19.26 19.39 19.22
C TRP A 159 -20.62 19.09 19.86
N LYS A 160 -21.36 20.14 20.25
CA LYS A 160 -22.72 20.00 20.79
C LYS A 160 -23.72 19.56 19.73
N ALA A 161 -23.60 20.04 18.49
CA ALA A 161 -24.47 19.64 17.39
C ALA A 161 -24.27 18.16 16.99
N ALA A 162 -23.07 17.62 17.19
CA ALA A 162 -22.72 16.22 16.93
C ALA A 162 -23.19 15.23 18.03
N GLY A 163 -23.96 15.70 19.03
CA GLY A 163 -24.49 14.85 20.10
C GLY A 163 -23.53 14.61 21.27
N GLY A 164 -22.46 15.39 21.39
CA GLY A 164 -21.52 15.34 22.50
C GLY A 164 -22.11 15.92 23.79
N GLN A 165 -23.07 15.23 24.42
CA GLN A 165 -23.43 15.44 25.81
C GLN A 165 -22.84 14.33 26.68
N ALA A 166 -21.99 14.75 27.62
CA ALA A 166 -21.44 13.90 28.66
C ALA A 166 -22.57 13.48 29.62
N HIS A 167 -22.72 12.17 29.81
CA HIS A 167 -23.26 11.59 31.03
C HIS A 167 -22.10 11.01 31.84
#